data_AF-A0A7X0C4W6-F1
#
_entry.id   AF-A0A7X0C4W6-F1
#
_cell.length_a   1.000
_cell.length_b   1.000
_cell.length_c   1.000
_cell.angle_alpha   90.00
_cell.angle_beta   90.00
_cell.angle_gamma   90.00
#
_symmetry.space_group_name_H-M   'P 1'
#
loop_
_entity.id
_entity.type
_entity.pdbx_description
1 polymer ?
#
loop_
_entity_poly.entity_id
_entity_poly.type
_entity_poly.pdbx_seq_one_letter_code
_entity_poly.pdbx_strand_id
1 'polypeptide(L)'
;MSDAPPAPDRPQDPAASDPTGDDGAGDRVDHRASFDATITFGNGGDLTVHGFRVDLPSPRCGEDEIAALFVASLGLLTTDEVRLSDVRVFPEPHKGTRGGPSDRSAPPPGRGGPLVELDHASPAAATSIETPADLAALRLSRVADLPAVVVRVVGAGPLPVGVGALAAFDVRGAAVLLHTGARHGHPLTPEAATWLVERGAALVGTDAAALDDTFDGAFDGAPAGAGTGPATPARRILLDAGIPLVEGLAGLDGLPPTGALLTAVPPRLAGTRRAPVRAFARLPAR
;
A
#
# COMPACT_ATOMS: atom_id res chain seq x y z
N MET A 1 43.49 -76.07 25.22
CA MET A 1 43.78 -75.87 26.66
C MET A 1 44.45 -74.50 26.81
N SER A 2 44.13 -73.56 27.70
CA SER A 2 42.93 -73.27 28.52
C SER A 2 43.17 -71.92 29.24
N ASP A 3 42.21 -71.04 29.53
CA ASP A 3 40.79 -70.97 29.16
C ASP A 3 40.27 -69.51 29.30
N ALA A 4 38.99 -69.22 29.02
CA ALA A 4 38.44 -67.85 29.11
C ALA A 4 38.06 -67.44 30.55
N PRO A 5 38.21 -66.14 30.90
CA PRO A 5 37.04 -65.37 31.36
C PRO A 5 36.91 -63.97 30.68
N PRO A 6 35.75 -63.29 30.80
CA PRO A 6 35.33 -62.24 29.87
C PRO A 6 35.68 -60.78 30.24
N ALA A 7 35.29 -59.89 29.33
CA ALA A 7 35.65 -58.48 29.16
C ALA A 7 35.55 -57.53 30.38
N PRO A 8 36.36 -56.44 30.40
CA PRO A 8 36.23 -55.37 31.38
C PRO A 8 35.07 -54.42 31.07
N ASP A 9 34.46 -53.94 32.16
CA ASP A 9 33.34 -53.01 32.19
C ASP A 9 33.70 -51.64 31.58
N ARG A 10 32.80 -51.06 30.78
CA ARG A 10 32.92 -49.67 30.29
C ARG A 10 31.75 -48.86 30.83
N PRO A 11 31.99 -47.63 31.34
CA PRO A 11 30.93 -46.80 31.89
C PRO A 11 29.86 -46.52 30.83
N GLN A 12 28.60 -46.60 31.24
CA GLN A 12 27.44 -46.37 30.41
C GLN A 12 27.23 -44.88 30.15
N ASP A 13 27.26 -44.45 28.90
CA ASP A 13 26.70 -43.16 28.48
C ASP A 13 25.16 -43.22 28.61
N PRO A 14 24.52 -42.34 29.41
CA PRO A 14 23.08 -42.21 29.38
C PRO A 14 22.65 -41.48 28.09
N ALA A 15 21.85 -42.21 27.32
CA ALA A 15 21.17 -41.83 26.08
C ALA A 15 20.90 -40.33 25.86
N ALA A 16 21.11 -39.91 24.61
CA ALA A 16 20.45 -38.73 24.07
C ALA A 16 18.92 -38.92 24.10
N SER A 17 18.22 -37.95 24.69
CA SER A 17 16.78 -37.79 24.58
C SER A 17 16.46 -36.29 24.53
N ASP A 18 15.89 -35.83 23.42
CA ASP A 18 15.30 -34.50 23.31
C ASP A 18 14.24 -34.28 24.40
N PRO A 19 14.26 -33.12 25.09
CA PRO A 19 13.07 -32.51 25.62
C PRO A 19 12.64 -31.39 24.68
N THR A 20 11.66 -31.67 23.82
CA THR A 20 10.83 -30.62 23.22
C THR A 20 10.13 -29.89 24.37
N GLY A 21 10.59 -28.69 24.68
CA GLY A 21 10.05 -27.83 25.74
C GLY A 21 9.72 -26.46 25.18
N ASP A 22 8.50 -26.35 24.64
CA ASP A 22 7.82 -25.07 24.49
C ASP A 22 7.54 -24.49 25.89
N ASP A 23 7.79 -23.19 26.08
CA ASP A 23 7.10 -22.28 27.00
C ASP A 23 7.93 -20.99 27.15
N GLY A 24 7.40 -19.88 26.64
CA GLY A 24 8.12 -18.60 26.60
C GLY A 24 7.52 -17.54 25.68
N ALA A 25 6.45 -17.86 24.95
CA ALA A 25 5.56 -16.87 24.34
C ALA A 25 4.78 -16.12 25.43
N GLY A 26 5.49 -15.24 26.17
CA GLY A 26 4.88 -14.31 27.10
C GLY A 26 3.97 -13.38 26.32
N ASP A 27 2.66 -13.56 26.51
CA ASP A 27 1.58 -12.74 25.97
C ASP A 27 1.93 -11.25 26.14
N ARG A 28 2.28 -10.59 25.02
CA ARG A 28 2.56 -9.15 25.04
C ARG A 28 1.22 -8.45 25.15
N VAL A 29 0.83 -8.21 26.39
CA VAL A 29 -0.33 -7.40 26.72
C VAL A 29 -0.14 -6.01 26.11
N ASP A 30 -0.93 -5.70 25.08
CA ASP A 30 -0.97 -4.36 24.50
C ASP A 30 -1.51 -3.37 25.55
N HIS A 31 -0.79 -2.26 25.70
CA HIS A 31 -1.12 -1.21 26.68
C HIS A 31 -1.59 0.04 25.95
N ARG A 32 -2.66 0.65 26.46
CA ARG A 32 -3.21 1.90 25.93
C ARG A 32 -3.24 2.96 27.01
N ALA A 33 -2.94 4.20 26.66
CA ALA A 33 -3.29 5.35 27.48
C ALA A 33 -4.66 5.88 27.05
N SER A 34 -5.50 6.24 28.01
CA SER A 34 -6.63 7.15 27.81
C SER A 34 -6.34 8.46 28.55
N PHE A 35 -6.59 9.60 27.92
CA PHE A 35 -6.29 10.92 28.48
C PHE A 35 -7.18 12.00 27.88
N ASP A 36 -7.23 13.14 28.56
CA ASP A 36 -7.71 14.40 28.03
C ASP A 36 -6.49 15.22 27.60
N ALA A 37 -6.64 16.08 26.58
CA ALA A 37 -5.54 16.94 26.14
C ALA A 37 -6.03 18.25 25.55
N THR A 38 -5.24 19.31 25.77
CA THR A 38 -5.36 20.58 25.05
C THR A 38 -4.06 20.84 24.29
N ILE A 39 -4.20 21.14 23.00
CA ILE A 39 -3.11 21.48 22.09
C ILE A 39 -3.26 22.93 21.67
N THR A 40 -2.18 23.70 21.66
CA THR A 40 -2.11 25.02 20.99
C THR A 40 -1.30 24.92 19.71
N PHE A 41 -1.70 25.66 18.67
CA PHE A 41 -1.01 25.69 17.39
C PHE A 41 -0.32 27.05 17.16
N GLY A 42 0.90 27.04 16.61
CA GLY A 42 1.69 28.26 16.39
C GLY A 42 1.17 29.17 15.29
N ASN A 43 0.20 28.72 14.49
CA ASN A 43 -0.59 29.54 13.58
C ASN A 43 -1.89 30.11 14.21
N GLY A 44 -2.11 29.84 15.51
CA GLY A 44 -3.27 30.28 16.28
C GLY A 44 -4.40 29.25 16.36
N GLY A 45 -5.12 29.27 17.48
CA GLY A 45 -6.20 28.33 17.79
C GLY A 45 -5.73 27.17 18.68
N ASP A 46 -6.71 26.41 19.17
CA ASP A 46 -6.51 25.25 20.04
C ASP A 46 -7.36 24.05 19.61
N LEU A 47 -6.94 22.86 20.06
CA LEU A 47 -7.71 21.62 19.96
C LEU A 47 -7.77 20.99 21.35
N THR A 48 -8.99 20.80 21.87
CA THR A 48 -9.22 20.06 23.11
C THR A 48 -9.91 18.73 22.81
N VAL A 49 -9.41 17.65 23.42
CA VAL A 49 -9.97 16.29 23.33
C VAL A 49 -10.20 15.70 24.72
N HIS A 50 -11.22 14.85 24.83
CA HIS A 50 -11.59 14.18 26.08
C HIS A 50 -11.65 12.66 25.86
N GLY A 51 -11.07 11.88 26.78
CA GLY A 51 -11.04 10.43 26.73
C GLY A 51 -10.37 9.84 25.49
N PHE A 52 -9.45 10.56 24.85
CA PHE A 52 -8.73 10.09 23.68
C PHE A 52 -7.83 8.91 24.05
N ARG A 53 -7.65 7.94 23.14
CA ARG A 53 -6.85 6.74 23.38
C ARG A 53 -5.72 6.58 22.37
N VAL A 54 -4.53 6.25 22.86
CA VAL A 54 -3.35 5.93 22.04
C VAL A 54 -2.68 4.65 22.52
N ASP A 55 -2.13 3.87 21.58
CA ASP A 55 -1.39 2.65 21.90
C ASP A 55 0.02 3.02 22.38
N LEU A 56 0.52 2.29 23.38
CA LEU A 56 1.83 2.51 23.96
C LEU A 56 2.77 1.35 23.62
N PRO A 57 4.05 1.62 23.28
CA PRO A 57 5.07 0.58 23.15
C PRO A 57 5.46 -0.07 24.50
N SER A 58 5.03 0.51 25.63
CA SER A 58 5.36 0.05 26.98
C SER A 58 4.35 0.60 28.00
N PRO A 59 4.02 -0.13 29.09
CA PRO A 59 3.21 0.40 30.20
C PRO A 59 3.93 1.49 31.01
N ARG A 60 5.18 1.82 30.70
CA ARG A 60 6.01 2.82 31.38
C ARG A 60 6.23 4.10 30.57
N CYS A 61 5.52 4.31 29.47
CA CYS A 61 5.64 5.54 28.69
C CYS A 61 5.31 6.78 29.53
N GLY A 62 6.16 7.80 29.44
CA GLY A 62 5.97 9.09 30.09
C GLY A 62 4.97 9.97 29.34
N GLU A 63 4.48 11.03 29.99
CA GLU A 63 3.48 11.95 29.39
C GLU A 63 4.00 12.60 28.10
N ASP A 64 5.28 12.96 28.02
CA ASP A 64 5.90 13.50 26.79
C ASP A 64 5.86 12.50 25.62
N GLU A 65 6.06 11.20 25.89
CA GLU A 65 5.99 10.15 24.88
C GLU A 65 4.53 9.92 24.43
N ILE A 66 3.58 9.98 25.37
CA ILE A 66 2.14 9.90 25.09
C ILE A 66 1.68 11.10 24.26
N ALA A 67 2.16 12.31 24.56
CA ALA A 67 1.87 13.52 23.80
C ALA A 67 2.46 13.44 22.37
N ALA A 68 3.68 12.93 22.20
CA ALA A 68 4.27 12.71 20.89
C ALA A 68 3.51 11.65 20.07
N LEU A 69 3.10 10.54 20.71
CA LEU A 69 2.25 9.50 20.10
C LEU A 69 0.89 10.07 19.68
N PHE A 70 0.29 10.93 20.51
CA PHE A 70 -0.99 11.59 20.25
C PHE A 70 -0.91 12.51 19.02
N VAL A 71 0.04 13.45 18.98
CA VAL A 71 0.28 14.37 17.85
C VAL A 71 0.52 13.57 16.55
N ALA A 72 1.33 12.51 16.62
CA ALA A 72 1.58 11.63 15.49
C ALA A 72 0.31 10.90 15.02
N SER A 73 -0.53 10.40 15.95
CA SER A 73 -1.76 9.65 15.63
C SER A 73 -2.82 10.50 14.90
N LEU A 74 -2.85 11.81 15.15
CA LEU A 74 -3.73 12.76 14.48
C LEU A 74 -3.10 13.44 13.27
N GLY A 75 -1.82 13.19 12.97
CA GLY A 75 -1.09 13.80 11.86
C GLY A 75 -0.97 15.33 11.95
N LEU A 76 -0.97 15.88 13.17
CA LEU A 76 -0.96 17.33 13.37
C LEU A 76 0.41 17.94 13.05
N LEU A 77 0.39 19.14 12.46
CA LEU A 77 1.57 19.91 12.08
C LEU A 77 1.50 21.29 12.77
N THR A 78 2.66 21.84 13.15
CA THR A 78 2.77 23.17 13.80
C THR A 78 2.09 23.24 15.18
N THR A 79 2.23 22.19 15.98
CA THR A 79 1.87 22.16 17.40
C THR A 79 2.95 22.85 18.24
N ASP A 80 2.54 23.81 19.09
CA ASP A 80 3.44 24.58 19.96
C ASP A 80 3.53 23.98 21.37
N GLU A 81 2.38 23.72 22.00
CA GLU A 81 2.29 23.11 23.32
C GLU A 81 1.20 22.03 23.34
N VAL A 82 1.49 20.90 24.00
CA VAL A 82 0.52 19.84 24.31
C VAL A 82 0.50 19.68 25.82
N ARG A 83 -0.68 19.83 26.43
CA ARG A 83 -0.91 19.51 27.83
C ARG A 83 -1.83 18.32 27.93
N LEU A 84 -1.39 17.26 28.59
CA LEU A 84 -2.21 16.11 28.93
C LEU A 84 -2.82 16.28 30.33
N SER A 85 -3.99 15.72 30.54
CA SER A 85 -4.62 15.55 31.85
C SER A 85 -5.34 14.21 31.93
N ASP A 86 -5.63 13.76 33.15
CA ASP A 86 -6.36 12.51 33.42
C ASP A 86 -5.79 11.24 32.74
N VAL A 87 -4.47 11.22 32.53
CA VAL A 87 -3.75 10.11 31.89
C VAL A 87 -3.91 8.82 32.69
N ARG A 88 -4.46 7.78 32.06
CA ARG A 88 -4.63 6.44 32.62
C ARG A 88 -4.14 5.39 31.65
N VAL A 89 -3.12 4.62 32.05
CA VAL A 89 -2.60 3.48 31.30
C VAL A 89 -3.26 2.20 31.81
N PHE A 90 -3.77 1.37 30.90
CA PHE A 90 -4.38 0.09 31.22
C PHE A 90 -4.09 -0.99 30.17
N PRO A 91 -4.08 -2.27 30.56
CA PRO A 91 -4.00 -3.40 29.63
C PRO A 91 -5.36 -3.63 28.95
N GLU A 92 -5.42 -3.61 27.61
CA GLU A 92 -6.64 -3.85 26.83
C GLU A 92 -6.30 -4.62 25.53
N PRO A 93 -6.52 -5.95 25.47
CA PRO A 93 -6.10 -6.76 24.33
C PRO A 93 -7.08 -6.68 23.15
N HIS A 94 -7.04 -5.60 22.37
CA HIS A 94 -7.83 -5.48 21.13
C HIS A 94 -7.16 -4.67 20.01
N LYS A 95 -7.16 -5.26 18.80
CA LYS A 95 -6.89 -4.69 17.46
C LYS A 95 -6.24 -3.29 17.43
N GLY A 96 -4.93 -3.30 17.24
CA GLY A 96 -4.05 -2.13 17.23
C GLY A 96 -4.51 -0.96 16.34
N THR A 97 -4.14 0.23 16.80
CA THR A 97 -4.32 1.50 16.12
C THR A 97 -3.32 1.61 14.96
N ARG A 98 -3.83 1.88 13.76
CA ARG A 98 -3.06 1.78 12.52
C ARG A 98 -2.29 3.08 12.28
N GLY A 99 -0.95 3.03 12.33
CA GLY A 99 -0.07 4.13 11.92
C GLY A 99 0.76 4.81 13.03
N GLY A 100 0.84 4.25 14.24
CA GLY A 100 1.70 4.79 15.31
C GLY A 100 3.21 4.60 15.05
N PRO A 101 4.08 5.50 15.54
CA PRO A 101 5.54 5.44 15.32
C PRO A 101 6.26 4.25 15.99
N SER A 102 5.53 3.41 16.74
CA SER A 102 6.00 2.12 17.27
C SER A 102 6.02 0.99 16.23
N ASP A 103 5.49 1.20 15.02
CA ASP A 103 5.47 0.22 13.92
C ASP A 103 6.86 0.05 13.25
N ARG A 104 7.87 -0.25 14.07
CA ARG A 104 9.23 -0.63 13.65
C ARG A 104 9.53 -2.09 13.98
N SER A 105 8.69 -2.99 13.49
CA SER A 105 9.12 -4.36 13.22
C SER A 105 8.35 -4.90 12.02
N ALA A 106 8.93 -4.72 10.83
CA ALA A 106 8.45 -5.41 9.64
C ALA A 106 8.46 -6.93 9.95
N PRO A 107 7.31 -7.62 9.92
CA PRO A 107 7.28 -9.04 10.25
C PRO A 107 8.06 -9.83 9.18
N PRO A 108 8.61 -11.01 9.53
CA PRO A 108 9.08 -11.96 8.53
C PRO A 108 7.92 -12.30 7.57
N PRO A 109 8.18 -12.82 6.35
CA PRO A 109 7.15 -13.06 5.33
C PRO A 109 6.22 -14.24 5.68
N GLY A 110 5.41 -14.07 6.73
CA GLY A 110 4.20 -14.83 6.99
C GLY A 110 3.19 -14.56 5.88
N ARG A 111 2.39 -15.58 5.56
CA ARG A 111 1.39 -15.56 4.47
C ARG A 111 0.64 -14.22 4.45
N GLY A 112 0.91 -13.42 3.42
CA GLY A 112 0.25 -12.13 3.25
C GLY A 112 -1.27 -12.30 3.09
N GLY A 113 -2.00 -11.19 3.20
CA GLY A 113 -3.46 -11.20 3.09
C GLY A 113 -3.96 -11.71 1.74
N PRO A 114 -5.29 -11.91 1.61
CA PRO A 114 -5.89 -12.51 0.42
C PRO A 114 -5.51 -11.78 -0.86
N LEU A 115 -5.35 -12.55 -1.95
CA LEU A 115 -5.10 -12.03 -3.29
C LEU A 115 -6.43 -11.60 -3.93
N VAL A 116 -6.41 -10.48 -4.63
CA VAL A 116 -7.48 -9.96 -5.48
C VAL A 116 -6.98 -10.02 -6.92
N GLU A 117 -7.69 -10.76 -7.77
CA GLU A 117 -7.46 -10.76 -9.22
C GLU A 117 -7.89 -9.40 -9.79
N LEU A 118 -7.03 -8.77 -10.59
CA LEU A 118 -7.30 -7.48 -11.24
C LEU A 118 -7.38 -7.61 -12.77
N ASP A 119 -7.44 -8.83 -13.30
CA ASP A 119 -7.66 -9.11 -14.71
C ASP A 119 -9.14 -9.37 -15.01
N HIS A 120 -9.59 -9.07 -16.22
CA HIS A 120 -10.95 -9.37 -16.66
C HIS A 120 -11.10 -10.86 -16.96
N ALA A 121 -12.21 -11.46 -16.53
CA ALA A 121 -12.55 -12.85 -16.85
C ALA A 121 -12.81 -13.12 -18.35
N SER A 122 -12.78 -12.10 -19.21
CA SER A 122 -13.02 -12.20 -20.65
C SER A 122 -11.73 -11.94 -21.44
N PRO A 123 -11.26 -12.88 -22.29
CA PRO A 123 -10.06 -12.71 -23.10
C PRO A 123 -10.10 -11.51 -24.07
N ALA A 124 -11.29 -10.99 -24.39
CA ALA A 124 -11.47 -9.85 -25.29
C ALA A 124 -11.21 -8.48 -24.63
N ALA A 125 -11.05 -8.45 -23.31
CA ALA A 125 -10.79 -7.24 -22.52
C ALA A 125 -9.62 -7.45 -21.53
N ALA A 126 -8.64 -8.28 -21.92
CA ALA A 126 -7.54 -8.66 -21.04
C ALA A 126 -6.71 -7.45 -20.58
N THR A 127 -6.33 -7.42 -19.29
CA THR A 127 -5.44 -6.40 -18.76
C THR A 127 -4.10 -6.43 -19.49
N SER A 128 -3.56 -5.26 -19.80
CA SER A 128 -2.29 -5.12 -20.52
C SER A 128 -1.38 -4.10 -19.87
N ILE A 129 -0.07 -4.28 -20.05
CA ILE A 129 0.95 -3.33 -19.59
C ILE A 129 1.72 -2.77 -20.79
N GLU A 130 1.92 -1.46 -20.81
CA GLU A 130 2.85 -0.75 -21.69
C GLU A 130 4.04 -0.22 -20.87
N THR A 131 5.26 -0.38 -21.40
CA THR A 131 6.50 0.05 -20.75
C THR A 131 7.24 1.11 -21.55
N PRO A 132 8.04 1.97 -20.89
CA PRO A 132 8.83 3.01 -21.56
C PRO A 132 9.83 2.42 -22.57
N ALA A 133 10.51 1.34 -22.15
CA ALA A 133 11.50 0.59 -22.91
C ALA A 133 11.02 -0.86 -23.16
N ASP A 134 11.88 -1.66 -23.79
CA ASP A 134 11.63 -3.08 -24.09
C ASP A 134 11.32 -3.92 -22.82
N LEU A 135 10.34 -4.82 -22.92
CA LEU A 135 9.90 -5.68 -21.80
C LEU A 135 11.02 -6.58 -21.26
N ALA A 136 12.01 -6.97 -22.07
CA ALA A 136 13.15 -7.78 -21.60
C ALA A 136 14.10 -7.01 -20.67
N ALA A 137 14.02 -5.67 -20.65
CA ALA A 137 14.79 -4.76 -19.81
C ALA A 137 14.01 -4.22 -18.59
N LEU A 138 12.72 -4.56 -18.45
CA LEU A 138 11.88 -4.11 -17.33
C LEU A 138 12.39 -4.66 -15.99
N ARG A 139 12.63 -3.77 -15.03
CA ARG A 139 13.03 -4.17 -13.66
C ARG A 139 11.80 -4.59 -12.86
N LEU A 140 11.88 -5.74 -12.17
CA LEU A 140 10.79 -6.24 -11.33
C LEU A 140 10.36 -5.25 -10.23
N SER A 141 11.28 -4.42 -9.73
CA SER A 141 10.98 -3.34 -8.78
C SER A 141 10.08 -2.22 -9.32
N ARG A 142 9.61 -2.31 -10.56
CA ARG A 142 8.61 -1.43 -11.19
C ARG A 142 7.25 -2.11 -11.43
N VAL A 143 7.11 -3.39 -11.08
CA VAL A 143 5.93 -4.21 -11.43
C VAL A 143 5.58 -5.31 -10.42
N ALA A 144 6.41 -5.61 -9.42
CA ALA A 144 6.16 -6.65 -8.42
C ALA A 144 6.15 -6.06 -7.00
N ASP A 145 5.20 -6.52 -6.17
CA ASP A 145 4.98 -6.09 -4.78
C ASP A 145 5.03 -4.55 -4.58
N LEU A 146 4.48 -3.77 -5.51
CA LEU A 146 4.41 -2.31 -5.40
C LEU A 146 3.32 -1.88 -4.41
N PRO A 147 3.58 -0.92 -3.49
CA PRO A 147 2.53 -0.27 -2.71
C PRO A 147 1.43 0.27 -3.63
N ALA A 148 0.18 -0.15 -3.44
CA ALA A 148 -0.93 0.29 -4.26
C ALA A 148 -1.66 1.48 -3.60
N VAL A 149 -1.92 2.51 -4.39
CA VAL A 149 -2.76 3.68 -4.05
C VAL A 149 -3.96 3.66 -4.99
N VAL A 150 -5.18 3.52 -4.47
CA VAL A 150 -6.41 3.43 -5.26
C VAL A 150 -7.16 4.75 -5.21
N VAL A 151 -7.11 5.48 -6.32
CA VAL A 151 -7.77 6.78 -6.50
C VAL A 151 -9.15 6.53 -7.10
N ARG A 152 -10.19 6.67 -6.26
CA ARG A 152 -11.58 6.44 -6.67
C ARG A 152 -12.21 7.73 -7.20
N VAL A 153 -12.54 7.75 -8.48
CA VAL A 153 -13.24 8.85 -9.17
C VAL A 153 -14.61 8.44 -9.71
N VAL A 154 -15.07 7.22 -9.41
CA VAL A 154 -16.42 6.72 -9.76
C VAL A 154 -17.51 7.69 -9.32
N GLY A 155 -18.38 8.07 -10.25
CA GLY A 155 -19.51 8.96 -9.98
C GLY A 155 -19.19 10.45 -10.08
N ALA A 156 -17.94 10.84 -10.42
CA ALA A 156 -17.55 12.24 -10.60
C ALA A 156 -18.09 12.90 -11.89
N GLY A 157 -18.91 12.20 -12.69
CA GLY A 157 -19.23 12.60 -14.06
C GLY A 157 -18.04 12.41 -15.01
N PRO A 158 -18.13 12.82 -16.29
CA PRO A 158 -17.07 12.61 -17.29
C PRO A 158 -15.86 13.58 -17.11
N LEU A 159 -15.52 13.95 -15.88
CA LEU A 159 -14.44 14.88 -15.59
C LEU A 159 -13.07 14.18 -15.70
N PRO A 160 -12.06 14.84 -16.31
CA PRO A 160 -10.69 14.35 -16.31
C PRO A 160 -10.11 14.18 -14.90
N VAL A 161 -9.23 13.19 -14.72
CA VAL A 161 -8.51 12.99 -13.45
C VAL A 161 -7.39 14.02 -13.34
N GLY A 162 -7.68 15.13 -12.67
CA GLY A 162 -6.72 16.21 -12.38
C GLY A 162 -5.95 16.01 -11.06
N VAL A 163 -4.94 16.87 -10.84
CA VAL A 163 -4.07 16.86 -9.65
C VAL A 163 -4.85 16.86 -8.33
N GLY A 164 -6.01 17.54 -8.27
CA GLY A 164 -6.85 17.59 -7.07
C GLY A 164 -7.35 16.22 -6.57
N ALA A 165 -7.51 15.23 -7.46
CA ALA A 165 -7.88 13.86 -7.08
C ALA A 165 -6.68 13.06 -6.55
N LEU A 166 -5.45 13.48 -6.86
CA LEU A 166 -4.20 12.78 -6.51
C LEU A 166 -3.51 13.36 -5.27
N ALA A 167 -3.66 14.67 -5.03
CA ALA A 167 -2.90 15.42 -4.05
C ALA A 167 -3.06 14.97 -2.58
N ALA A 168 -4.11 14.19 -2.27
CA ALA A 168 -4.35 13.64 -0.94
C ALA A 168 -3.54 12.36 -0.63
N PHE A 169 -2.81 11.80 -1.60
CA PHE A 169 -2.10 10.53 -1.45
C PHE A 169 -0.58 10.68 -1.55
N ASP A 170 0.16 9.90 -0.75
CA ASP A 170 1.58 9.67 -1.03
C ASP A 170 1.71 8.59 -2.10
N VAL A 171 2.23 8.99 -3.26
CA VAL A 171 2.40 8.13 -4.44
C VAL A 171 3.85 7.69 -4.65
N ARG A 172 4.77 8.07 -3.75
CA ARG A 172 6.21 7.82 -3.92
C ARG A 172 6.53 6.32 -3.95
N GLY A 173 7.03 5.84 -5.08
CA GLY A 173 7.31 4.42 -5.29
C GLY A 173 6.06 3.53 -5.38
N ALA A 174 4.87 4.11 -5.42
CA ALA A 174 3.60 3.39 -5.45
C ALA A 174 3.12 3.13 -6.89
N ALA A 175 2.29 2.10 -7.03
CA ALA A 175 1.39 1.94 -8.17
C ALA A 175 0.11 2.76 -7.92
N VAL A 176 -0.14 3.77 -8.75
CA VAL A 176 -1.35 4.62 -8.65
C VAL A 176 -2.43 4.05 -9.56
N LEU A 177 -3.50 3.55 -8.97
CA LEU A 177 -4.60 2.84 -9.65
C LEU A 177 -5.83 3.74 -9.70
N LEU A 178 -6.19 4.18 -10.90
CA LEU A 178 -7.37 5.00 -11.17
C LEU A 178 -8.59 4.09 -11.30
N HIS A 179 -9.57 4.27 -10.41
CA HIS A 179 -10.84 3.56 -10.44
C HIS A 179 -11.93 4.50 -10.94
N THR A 180 -12.21 4.40 -12.25
CA THR A 180 -13.19 5.19 -13.02
C THR A 180 -14.56 4.52 -13.09
N GLY A 181 -14.64 3.23 -12.77
CA GLY A 181 -15.85 2.42 -12.86
C GLY A 181 -16.10 1.88 -14.28
N ALA A 182 -15.07 1.87 -15.13
CA ALA A 182 -14.96 1.34 -16.50
C ALA A 182 -15.96 1.86 -17.56
N ARG A 183 -17.14 2.36 -17.17
CA ARG A 183 -18.21 2.81 -18.07
C ARG A 183 -18.08 4.27 -18.52
N HIS A 184 -17.28 5.08 -17.83
CA HIS A 184 -17.31 6.54 -17.95
C HIS A 184 -15.95 7.19 -18.30
N GLY A 185 -14.92 6.40 -18.61
CA GLY A 185 -13.61 6.82 -19.18
C GLY A 185 -13.12 8.20 -18.75
N HIS A 186 -12.33 8.27 -17.68
CA HIS A 186 -11.81 9.53 -17.16
C HIS A 186 -10.34 9.72 -17.57
N PRO A 187 -10.05 10.58 -18.56
CA PRO A 187 -8.69 10.76 -19.04
C PRO A 187 -7.84 11.43 -17.94
N LEU A 188 -6.62 10.95 -17.75
CA LEU A 188 -5.64 11.61 -16.88
C LEU A 188 -5.20 12.94 -17.51
N THR A 189 -5.18 14.05 -16.77
CA THR A 189 -4.71 15.32 -17.35
C THR A 189 -3.18 15.36 -17.51
N PRO A 190 -2.63 16.17 -18.43
CA PRO A 190 -1.18 16.32 -18.58
C PRO A 190 -0.50 16.82 -17.30
N GLU A 191 -1.17 17.69 -16.54
CA GLU A 191 -0.70 18.23 -15.26
C GLU A 191 -0.70 17.14 -14.17
N ALA A 192 -1.72 16.27 -14.17
CA ALA A 192 -1.79 15.13 -13.27
C ALA A 192 -0.70 14.08 -13.58
N ALA A 193 -0.44 13.81 -14.86
CA ALA A 193 0.69 12.98 -15.29
C ALA A 193 2.04 13.58 -14.85
N THR A 194 2.23 14.89 -15.04
CA THR A 194 3.45 15.60 -14.61
C THR A 194 3.64 15.52 -13.09
N TRP A 195 2.57 15.74 -12.32
CA TRP A 195 2.60 15.62 -10.87
C TRP A 195 2.97 14.21 -10.39
N LEU A 196 2.47 13.15 -11.04
CA LEU A 196 2.84 11.76 -10.73
C LEU A 196 4.32 11.48 -10.98
N VAL A 197 4.91 12.08 -12.02
CA VAL A 197 6.36 12.02 -12.29
C VAL A 197 7.14 12.72 -11.18
N GLU A 198 6.78 13.96 -10.83
CA GLU A 198 7.45 14.75 -9.80
C GLU A 198 7.38 14.11 -8.40
N ARG A 199 6.27 13.44 -8.09
CA ARG A 199 6.09 12.70 -6.83
C ARG A 199 6.68 11.29 -6.84
N GLY A 200 7.18 10.83 -7.99
CA GLY A 200 7.93 9.59 -8.12
C GLY A 200 7.06 8.33 -8.09
N ALA A 201 5.89 8.35 -8.73
CA ALA A 201 5.09 7.14 -8.93
C ALA A 201 5.90 6.03 -9.63
N ALA A 202 5.74 4.79 -9.17
CA ALA A 202 6.45 3.64 -9.73
C ALA A 202 5.79 3.13 -11.02
N LEU A 203 4.45 3.15 -11.06
CA LEU A 203 3.57 2.63 -12.10
C LEU A 203 2.22 3.38 -12.04
N VAL A 204 1.52 3.51 -13.15
CA VAL A 204 0.14 4.02 -13.21
C VAL A 204 -0.78 2.95 -13.80
N GLY A 205 -1.97 2.76 -13.24
CA GLY A 205 -2.96 1.80 -13.72
C GLY A 205 -4.36 2.42 -13.84
N THR A 206 -5.20 1.88 -14.72
CA THR A 206 -6.61 2.28 -14.89
C THR A 206 -7.52 1.09 -15.19
N ASP A 207 -8.79 1.20 -14.77
CA ASP A 207 -9.89 0.29 -15.18
C ASP A 207 -10.56 0.68 -16.50
N ALA A 208 -10.16 1.80 -17.12
CA ALA A 208 -10.50 2.14 -18.50
C ALA A 208 -9.69 1.31 -19.51
N ALA A 209 -10.15 1.23 -20.77
CA ALA A 209 -9.46 0.47 -21.81
C ALA A 209 -8.13 1.14 -22.24
N ALA A 210 -8.03 2.46 -22.12
CA ALA A 210 -6.79 3.22 -22.11
C ALA A 210 -6.81 4.37 -21.08
N LEU A 211 -5.61 4.81 -20.64
CA LEU A 211 -5.42 5.89 -19.67
C LEU A 211 -5.99 7.25 -20.11
N ASP A 212 -5.99 7.51 -21.42
CA ASP A 212 -6.45 8.76 -22.00
C ASP A 212 -7.85 8.64 -22.63
N ASP A 213 -8.56 7.52 -22.42
CA ASP A 213 -9.92 7.33 -22.95
C ASP A 213 -10.86 8.40 -22.39
N THR A 214 -11.51 9.13 -23.28
CA THR A 214 -12.62 10.02 -22.96
C THR A 214 -13.93 9.31 -23.24
N PHE A 215 -14.95 9.51 -22.41
CA PHE A 215 -16.29 9.01 -22.69
C PHE A 215 -16.85 9.57 -24.02
N ASP A 216 -17.09 8.70 -25.01
CA ASP A 216 -17.62 9.05 -26.34
C ASP A 216 -19.02 9.69 -26.32
N GLY A 217 -19.72 9.65 -25.17
CA GLY A 217 -20.95 10.41 -24.97
C GLY A 217 -20.65 11.89 -24.83
N ALA A 218 -20.51 12.57 -25.96
CA ALA A 218 -20.35 14.01 -26.04
C ALA A 218 -21.46 14.73 -25.24
N PHE A 219 -21.06 15.53 -24.26
CA PHE A 219 -21.82 16.72 -23.93
C PHE A 219 -21.71 17.70 -25.11
N ASP A 220 -22.81 18.37 -25.44
CA ASP A 220 -22.87 19.33 -26.55
C ASP A 220 -21.71 20.33 -26.50
N GLY A 221 -20.76 20.20 -27.44
CA GLY A 221 -19.57 21.05 -27.55
C GLY A 221 -18.22 20.33 -27.41
N ALA A 222 -18.16 19.07 -26.98
CA ALA A 222 -16.92 18.30 -27.02
C ALA A 222 -16.57 17.87 -28.46
N PRO A 223 -15.34 18.12 -28.98
CA PRO A 223 -14.99 17.77 -30.35
C PRO A 223 -14.88 16.24 -30.51
N ALA A 224 -15.71 15.67 -31.39
CA ALA A 224 -15.66 14.26 -31.73
C ALA A 224 -14.31 13.90 -32.38
N GLY A 225 -13.58 12.94 -31.79
CA GLY A 225 -12.30 12.45 -32.32
C GLY A 225 -11.14 12.30 -31.31
N ALA A 226 -11.37 12.40 -30.01
CA ALA A 226 -10.35 12.38 -28.95
C ALA A 226 -9.63 11.02 -28.72
N GLY A 227 -9.70 10.07 -29.66
CA GLY A 227 -9.16 8.70 -29.53
C GLY A 227 -8.12 8.27 -30.57
N THR A 228 -7.73 9.12 -31.54
CA THR A 228 -6.80 8.70 -32.63
C THR A 228 -5.82 9.78 -33.09
N GLY A 229 -5.49 10.72 -32.21
CA GLY A 229 -4.43 11.72 -32.43
C GLY A 229 -3.00 11.16 -32.26
N PRO A 230 -1.95 11.93 -32.62
CA PRO A 230 -0.58 11.58 -32.26
C PRO A 230 -0.44 11.44 -30.73
N ALA A 231 0.31 10.41 -30.29
CA ALA A 231 0.54 9.97 -28.91
C ALA A 231 0.03 10.91 -27.80
N THR A 232 -1.05 10.49 -27.14
CA THR A 232 -1.81 11.31 -26.19
C THR A 232 -0.95 11.86 -25.04
N PRO A 233 -1.16 13.11 -24.58
CA PRO A 233 -0.16 13.80 -23.77
C PRO A 233 0.16 13.14 -22.41
N ALA A 234 -0.83 12.62 -21.68
CA ALA A 234 -0.59 12.05 -20.35
C ALA A 234 0.15 10.70 -20.42
N ARG A 235 -0.30 9.78 -21.29
CA ARG A 235 0.48 8.57 -21.64
C ARG A 235 1.92 8.90 -22.06
N ARG A 236 2.10 9.90 -22.94
CA ARG A 236 3.43 10.34 -23.42
C ARG A 236 4.32 10.81 -22.27
N ILE A 237 3.83 11.69 -21.40
CA ILE A 237 4.56 12.22 -20.24
C ILE A 237 5.04 11.09 -19.31
N LEU A 238 4.16 10.13 -18.99
CA LEU A 238 4.50 9.02 -18.09
C LEU A 238 5.53 8.07 -18.70
N LEU A 239 5.36 7.68 -19.97
CA LEU A 239 6.28 6.78 -20.66
C LEU A 239 7.65 7.43 -20.91
N ASP A 240 7.70 8.70 -21.32
CA ASP A 240 8.98 9.41 -21.51
C ASP A 240 9.72 9.60 -20.17
N ALA A 241 9.00 9.71 -19.05
CA ALA A 241 9.55 9.74 -17.69
C ALA A 241 9.90 8.34 -17.11
N GLY A 242 9.65 7.26 -17.84
CA GLY A 242 10.02 5.90 -17.42
C GLY A 242 9.01 5.19 -16.52
N ILE A 243 7.74 5.62 -16.49
CA ILE A 243 6.67 5.03 -15.68
C ILE A 243 5.85 4.05 -16.54
N PRO A 244 5.76 2.74 -16.19
CA PRO A 244 4.87 1.79 -16.86
C PRO A 244 3.38 2.11 -16.65
N LEU A 245 2.57 1.73 -17.64
CA LEU A 245 1.12 1.90 -17.65
C LEU A 245 0.42 0.54 -17.66
N VAL A 246 -0.63 0.35 -16.85
CA VAL A 246 -1.47 -0.86 -16.85
C VAL A 246 -2.92 -0.48 -17.15
N GLU A 247 -3.50 -1.08 -18.18
CA GLU A 247 -4.80 -0.67 -18.74
C GLU A 247 -5.76 -1.86 -18.80
N GLY A 248 -7.06 -1.60 -18.62
CA GLY A 248 -8.10 -2.62 -18.53
C GLY A 248 -8.04 -3.42 -17.23
N LEU A 249 -7.87 -2.76 -16.08
CA LEU A 249 -7.94 -3.42 -14.76
C LEU A 249 -9.39 -3.69 -14.33
N ALA A 250 -9.60 -4.84 -13.69
CA ALA A 250 -10.82 -5.20 -12.97
C ALA A 250 -10.61 -5.17 -11.44
N GLY A 251 -11.67 -5.39 -10.66
CA GLY A 251 -11.57 -5.70 -9.23
C GLY A 251 -11.05 -4.59 -8.30
N LEU A 252 -10.85 -3.36 -8.81
CA LEU A 252 -10.38 -2.22 -8.02
C LEU A 252 -11.36 -1.79 -6.91
N ASP A 253 -12.64 -2.18 -7.00
CA ASP A 253 -13.63 -2.07 -5.92
C ASP A 253 -13.25 -2.91 -4.69
N GLY A 254 -12.62 -4.06 -4.88
CA GLY A 254 -12.15 -4.95 -3.80
C GLY A 254 -10.91 -4.48 -3.04
N LEU A 255 -10.26 -3.38 -3.46
CA LEU A 255 -9.01 -2.89 -2.87
C LEU A 255 -9.23 -1.77 -1.83
N PRO A 256 -8.44 -1.70 -0.73
CA PRO A 256 -8.40 -0.52 0.12
C PRO A 256 -7.76 0.67 -0.62
N PRO A 257 -8.01 1.93 -0.20
CA PRO A 257 -7.35 3.11 -0.77
C PRO A 257 -5.82 3.05 -0.72
N THR A 258 -5.25 2.42 0.31
CA THR A 258 -3.81 2.19 0.49
C THR A 258 -3.53 0.86 1.20
N GLY A 259 -2.29 0.37 1.11
CA GLY A 259 -1.79 -0.77 1.90
C GLY A 259 -1.94 -2.15 1.25
N ALA A 260 -2.52 -2.22 0.05
CA ALA A 260 -2.39 -3.40 -0.80
C ALA A 260 -1.05 -3.38 -1.57
N LEU A 261 -0.59 -4.54 -2.04
CA LEU A 261 0.65 -4.69 -2.81
C LEU A 261 0.34 -5.25 -4.21
N LEU A 262 0.51 -4.44 -5.25
CA LEU A 262 0.24 -4.78 -6.64
C LEU A 262 1.39 -5.59 -7.25
N THR A 263 1.02 -6.62 -8.03
CA THR A 263 1.92 -7.30 -8.97
C THR A 263 1.28 -7.33 -10.36
N ALA A 264 1.99 -6.80 -11.34
CA ALA A 264 1.63 -6.73 -12.75
C ALA A 264 2.87 -7.04 -13.61
N VAL A 265 3.46 -8.24 -13.41
CA VAL A 265 4.69 -8.66 -14.10
C VAL A 265 4.34 -9.25 -15.48
N PRO A 266 4.74 -8.62 -16.60
CA PRO A 266 4.54 -9.17 -17.93
C PRO A 266 5.48 -10.35 -18.23
N PRO A 267 5.15 -11.16 -19.25
CA PRO A 267 6.11 -12.07 -19.87
C PRO A 267 7.35 -11.31 -20.36
N ARG A 268 8.54 -11.88 -20.10
CA ARG A 268 9.83 -11.26 -20.49
C ARG A 268 10.10 -11.44 -21.99
N LEU A 269 9.47 -10.61 -22.81
CA LEU A 269 9.56 -10.62 -24.27
C LEU A 269 10.52 -9.54 -24.77
N ALA A 270 11.27 -9.84 -25.84
CA ALA A 270 12.13 -8.87 -26.53
C ALA A 270 11.48 -8.39 -27.83
N GLY A 271 11.79 -7.17 -28.25
CA GLY A 271 11.24 -6.53 -29.45
C GLY A 271 9.86 -5.90 -29.26
N THR A 272 9.36 -5.81 -28.02
CA THR A 272 8.05 -5.22 -27.71
C THR A 272 8.08 -4.46 -26.39
N ARG A 273 7.20 -3.45 -26.30
CA ARG A 273 6.93 -2.65 -25.09
C ARG A 273 5.54 -2.88 -24.51
N ARG A 274 4.72 -3.75 -25.11
CA ARG A 274 3.36 -4.04 -24.66
C ARG A 274 3.09 -5.54 -24.65
N ALA A 275 2.43 -6.02 -23.60
CA ALA A 275 1.99 -7.41 -23.46
C ALA A 275 0.72 -7.49 -22.60
N PRO A 276 -0.10 -8.56 -22.76
CA PRO A 276 -1.09 -8.91 -21.75
C PRO A 276 -0.39 -9.23 -20.41
N VAL A 277 -1.05 -8.90 -19.30
CA VAL A 277 -0.53 -9.14 -17.96
C VAL A 277 -1.63 -9.60 -17.03
N ARG A 278 -1.37 -10.68 -16.29
CA ARG A 278 -2.26 -11.11 -15.21
C ARG A 278 -1.96 -10.29 -13.97
N ALA A 279 -2.65 -9.16 -13.82
CA ALA A 279 -2.48 -8.28 -12.68
C ALA A 279 -3.23 -8.81 -11.44
N PHE A 280 -2.61 -8.72 -10.27
CA PHE A 280 -3.25 -9.04 -9.00
C PHE A 280 -2.71 -8.15 -7.89
N ALA A 281 -3.48 -7.96 -6.81
CA ALA A 281 -3.01 -7.27 -5.62
C ALA A 281 -3.17 -8.14 -4.37
N ARG A 282 -2.18 -8.09 -3.50
CA ARG A 282 -2.18 -8.75 -2.20
C ARG A 282 -2.66 -7.79 -1.13
N LEU A 283 -3.73 -8.14 -0.44
CA LEU A 283 -4.27 -7.33 0.65
C LEU A 283 -3.36 -7.40 1.90
N PRO A 284 -3.41 -6.39 2.79
CA PRO A 284 -2.76 -6.48 4.09
C PRO A 284 -3.34 -7.65 4.90
N ALA A 285 -2.55 -8.20 5.82
CA ALA A 285 -3.05 -9.15 6.82
C ALA A 285 -4.14 -8.49 7.68
N ARG A 286 -5.10 -9.30 8.17
CA ARG A 286 -6.29 -8.84 8.92
C ARG A 286 -6.09 -8.81 10.44
#